data_AF-A0A833ZXS9-F1
#
_entry.id   AF-A0A833ZXS9-F1
#
_cell.length_a   1.000
_cell.length_b   1.000
_cell.length_c   1.000
_cell.angle_alpha   90.00
_cell.angle_beta   90.00
_cell.angle_gamma   90.00
#
_symmetry.space_group_name_H-M   'P 1'
#
loop_
_entity.id
_entity.type
_entity.pdbx_description
1 polymer ?
#
loop_
_entity_poly.entity_id
_entity_poly.type
_entity_poly.pdbx_seq_one_letter_code
_entity_poly.pdbx_strand_id
1 'polypeptide(L)'
;MHEHTSLGHADLDALQQNPQPLIFDIEMLKVESPGTYQQDPWAMTDEEKAKAVPVIHQEGNRLYREGLVKEAAAKYYDAIACLKNLQMKEQPGSPDWIQLDQQITPLLLNYCQCKLVAQEYYEVLDHCSSILNKYDDNVKAYFKRGKAHAAVWNTQEAQADFAKVLELDPSLAHTVSRELRALETRIRQKDEEDKARFRGIFSH
;
A
#
# COMPACT_ATOMS: atom_id res chain seq x y z
N MET A 1 -6.86 32.13 -34.73
CA MET A 1 -5.81 31.37 -34.05
C MET A 1 -6.47 30.09 -33.56
N HIS A 2 -6.36 29.00 -34.31
CA HIS A 2 -6.83 27.70 -33.85
C HIS A 2 -5.62 26.98 -33.27
N GLU A 3 -5.56 26.89 -31.95
CA GLU A 3 -4.57 26.08 -31.25
C GLU A 3 -4.83 24.62 -31.63
N HIS A 4 -3.92 24.03 -32.40
CA HIS A 4 -3.93 22.59 -32.64
C HIS A 4 -3.40 21.91 -31.38
N THR A 5 -4.30 21.49 -30.51
CA THR A 5 -3.98 20.66 -29.35
C THR A 5 -3.50 19.31 -29.86
N SER A 6 -2.18 19.11 -29.94
CA SER A 6 -1.58 17.82 -30.25
C SER A 6 -1.89 16.83 -29.12
N LEU A 7 -2.31 15.62 -29.49
CA LEU A 7 -2.56 14.49 -28.60
C LEU A 7 -1.26 13.76 -28.20
N GLY A 8 -0.10 14.23 -28.67
CA GLY A 8 1.19 13.57 -28.44
C GLY A 8 1.43 12.35 -29.33
N HIS A 9 0.52 12.09 -30.28
CA HIS A 9 0.55 10.96 -31.21
C HIS A 9 0.33 11.47 -32.63
N ALA A 10 1.40 11.50 -33.43
CA ALA A 10 1.41 12.17 -34.75
C ALA A 10 0.40 11.58 -35.75
N ASP A 11 0.12 10.29 -35.63
CA ASP A 11 -0.89 9.57 -36.40
C ASP A 11 -2.32 10.00 -36.03
N LEU A 12 -2.61 10.15 -34.74
CA LEU A 12 -3.91 10.63 -34.26
C LEU A 12 -4.12 12.12 -34.56
N ASP A 13 -3.06 12.93 -34.47
CA ASP A 13 -3.09 14.35 -34.82
C ASP A 13 -3.41 14.55 -36.31
N ALA A 14 -2.81 13.73 -37.18
CA ALA A 14 -3.09 13.73 -38.62
C ALA A 14 -4.53 13.28 -38.91
N LEU A 15 -5.03 12.28 -38.18
CA LEU A 15 -6.42 11.82 -38.30
C LEU A 15 -7.42 12.90 -37.87
N GLN A 16 -7.10 13.68 -36.85
CA GLN A 16 -7.95 14.76 -36.36
C GLN A 16 -7.98 15.94 -37.35
N GLN A 17 -6.86 16.24 -38.00
CA GLN A 17 -6.77 17.26 -39.04
C GLN A 17 -7.48 16.84 -40.34
N ASN A 18 -7.46 15.55 -40.66
CA ASN A 18 -8.10 15.01 -41.85
C ASN A 18 -8.91 13.75 -41.51
N PRO A 19 -10.16 13.90 -41.04
CA PRO A 19 -11.02 12.79 -40.67
C PRO A 19 -11.24 11.84 -41.85
N GLN A 20 -11.01 10.55 -41.61
CA GLN A 20 -11.21 9.49 -42.59
C GLN A 20 -11.97 8.32 -41.96
N PRO A 21 -12.71 7.51 -42.77
CA PRO A 21 -13.35 6.30 -42.26
C PRO A 21 -12.32 5.33 -41.66
N LEU A 22 -12.64 4.81 -40.46
CA LEU A 22 -11.82 3.80 -39.78
C LEU A 22 -12.51 2.44 -39.85
N ILE A 23 -11.72 1.39 -40.02
CA ILE A 23 -12.14 0.00 -39.91
C ILE A 23 -11.49 -0.57 -38.65
N PHE A 24 -12.31 -1.08 -37.74
CA PHE A 24 -11.85 -1.75 -36.53
C PHE A 24 -12.21 -3.23 -36.64
N ASP A 25 -11.20 -4.09 -36.58
CA ASP A 25 -11.39 -5.53 -36.43
C ASP A 25 -11.46 -5.84 -34.93
N ILE A 26 -12.66 -6.14 -34.45
CA ILE A 26 -12.92 -6.45 -33.04
C ILE A 26 -13.14 -7.95 -32.91
N GLU A 27 -12.25 -8.62 -32.19
CA GLU A 27 -12.38 -10.03 -31.82
C GLU A 27 -12.95 -10.15 -30.40
N MET A 28 -14.09 -10.84 -30.28
CA MET A 28 -14.69 -11.15 -28.98
C MET A 28 -13.99 -12.38 -28.38
N LEU A 29 -13.17 -12.18 -27.36
CA LEU A 29 -12.45 -13.29 -26.71
C LEU A 29 -13.32 -14.07 -25.71
N LYS A 30 -14.18 -13.39 -24.95
CA LYS A 30 -15.01 -13.99 -23.89
C LYS A 30 -16.26 -13.16 -23.66
N VAL A 31 -17.39 -13.84 -23.43
CA VAL A 31 -18.63 -13.22 -22.93
C VAL A 31 -18.90 -13.76 -21.54
N GLU A 32 -19.02 -12.86 -20.57
CA GLU A 32 -19.37 -13.19 -19.20
C GLU A 32 -20.81 -12.76 -18.94
N SER A 33 -21.53 -13.55 -18.14
CA SER A 33 -22.91 -13.20 -17.77
C SER A 33 -22.92 -11.91 -16.94
N PRO A 34 -23.95 -11.06 -17.06
CA PRO A 34 -24.11 -9.89 -16.19
C PRO A 34 -23.95 -10.29 -14.71
N GLY A 35 -23.03 -9.64 -14.01
CA GLY A 35 -22.69 -9.95 -12.61
C GLY A 35 -21.62 -11.03 -12.40
N THR A 36 -21.12 -11.69 -13.45
CA THR A 36 -20.00 -12.67 -13.36
C THR A 36 -18.64 -12.09 -13.73
N TYR A 37 -18.62 -10.92 -14.37
CA TYR A 37 -17.42 -10.14 -14.62
C TYR A 37 -17.23 -9.11 -13.52
N GLN A 38 -16.01 -9.04 -12.97
CA GLN A 38 -15.63 -7.98 -12.06
C GLN A 38 -15.18 -6.78 -12.90
N GLN A 39 -16.07 -5.79 -13.05
CA GLN A 39 -15.77 -4.56 -13.77
C GLN A 39 -14.54 -3.86 -13.18
N ASP A 40 -13.80 -3.12 -14.00
CA ASP A 40 -12.79 -2.25 -13.46
C ASP A 40 -13.42 -1.24 -12.49
N PRO A 41 -12.72 -0.84 -11.40
CA PRO A 41 -13.26 0.08 -10.41
C PRO A 41 -13.82 1.40 -10.98
N TRP A 42 -13.34 1.86 -12.13
CA TRP A 42 -13.82 3.08 -12.79
C TRP A 42 -15.18 2.91 -13.48
N ALA A 43 -15.56 1.67 -13.86
CA ALA A 43 -16.81 1.36 -14.54
C ALA A 43 -17.96 0.98 -13.58
N MET A 44 -17.65 0.74 -12.30
CA MET A 44 -18.64 0.41 -11.27
C MET A 44 -19.38 1.65 -10.75
N THR A 45 -20.68 1.49 -10.47
CA THR A 45 -21.45 2.45 -9.66
C THR A 45 -20.96 2.49 -8.21
N ASP A 46 -21.35 3.53 -7.48
CA ASP A 46 -20.91 3.70 -6.09
C ASP A 46 -21.43 2.59 -5.17
N GLU A 47 -22.66 2.12 -5.42
CA GLU A 47 -23.26 1.02 -4.67
C GLU A 47 -22.56 -0.32 -4.99
N GLU A 48 -22.19 -0.55 -6.25
CA GLU A 48 -21.42 -1.74 -6.65
C GLU A 48 -20.03 -1.74 -6.03
N LYS A 49 -19.32 -0.60 -6.00
CA LYS A 49 -18.03 -0.47 -5.33
C LYS A 49 -18.14 -0.84 -3.85
N ALA A 50 -19.12 -0.26 -3.15
CA ALA A 50 -19.33 -0.52 -1.72
C ALA A 50 -19.61 -2.00 -1.44
N LYS A 51 -20.39 -2.68 -2.30
CA LYS A 51 -20.66 -4.12 -2.19
C LYS A 51 -19.47 -5.00 -2.57
N ALA A 52 -18.61 -4.55 -3.48
CA ALA A 52 -17.44 -5.29 -3.92
C ALA A 52 -16.30 -5.29 -2.89
N VAL A 53 -16.11 -4.21 -2.13
CA VAL A 53 -14.99 -4.04 -1.19
C VAL A 53 -14.86 -5.20 -0.20
N PRO A 54 -15.91 -5.67 0.50
CA PRO A 54 -15.80 -6.81 1.40
C PRO A 54 -15.37 -8.10 0.71
N VAL A 55 -15.85 -8.34 -0.52
CA VAL A 55 -15.51 -9.54 -1.30
C VAL A 55 -14.04 -9.50 -1.72
N ILE A 56 -13.58 -8.37 -2.24
CA ILE A 56 -12.18 -8.15 -2.61
C ILE A 56 -11.27 -8.29 -1.39
N HIS A 57 -11.68 -7.75 -0.23
CA HIS A 57 -10.93 -7.86 1.02
C HIS A 57 -10.78 -9.32 1.46
N GLN A 58 -11.87 -10.10 1.44
CA GLN A 58 -11.83 -11.52 1.78
C GLN A 58 -10.93 -12.32 0.84
N GLU A 59 -10.99 -12.02 -0.45
CA GLU A 59 -10.13 -12.65 -1.46
C GLU A 59 -8.65 -12.32 -1.23
N GLY A 60 -8.31 -11.05 -0.95
CA GLY A 60 -6.96 -10.66 -0.56
C GLY A 60 -6.47 -11.39 0.70
N ASN A 61 -7.35 -11.57 1.69
CA ASN A 61 -7.04 -12.35 2.89
C ASN A 61 -6.81 -13.83 2.59
N ARG A 62 -7.55 -14.41 1.65
CA ARG A 62 -7.37 -15.81 1.19
C ARG A 62 -6.01 -15.97 0.51
N LEU A 63 -5.71 -15.13 -0.49
CA LEU A 63 -4.44 -15.15 -1.23
C LEU A 63 -3.24 -14.97 -0.29
N TYR A 64 -3.36 -14.06 0.70
CA TYR A 64 -2.29 -13.86 1.68
C TYR A 64 -2.02 -15.12 2.51
N ARG A 65 -3.06 -15.85 2.94
CA ARG A 65 -2.91 -17.12 3.68
C ARG A 65 -2.29 -18.23 2.83
N GLU A 66 -2.51 -18.18 1.52
CA GLU A 66 -1.91 -19.12 0.55
C GLU A 66 -0.45 -18.76 0.19
N GLY A 67 0.07 -17.65 0.71
CA GLY A 67 1.43 -17.18 0.41
C GLY A 67 1.54 -16.42 -0.92
N LEU A 68 0.43 -16.19 -1.61
CA LEU A 68 0.34 -15.39 -2.84
C LEU A 68 0.33 -13.90 -2.50
N VAL A 69 1.45 -13.41 -1.99
CA VAL A 69 1.58 -12.08 -1.38
C VAL A 69 1.40 -10.95 -2.39
N LYS A 70 1.87 -11.12 -3.63
CA LYS A 70 1.76 -10.09 -4.68
C LYS A 70 0.30 -9.93 -5.12
N GLU A 71 -0.39 -11.04 -5.30
CA GLU A 71 -1.78 -11.11 -5.68
C GLU A 71 -2.67 -10.59 -4.55
N ALA A 72 -2.36 -10.91 -3.29
CA ALA A 72 -3.02 -10.33 -2.13
C ALA A 72 -2.86 -8.80 -2.08
N ALA A 73 -1.64 -8.29 -2.31
CA ALA A 73 -1.37 -6.86 -2.35
C ALA A 73 -2.21 -6.16 -3.43
N ALA A 74 -2.32 -6.75 -4.63
CA ALA A 74 -3.17 -6.23 -5.70
C ALA A 74 -4.64 -6.15 -5.26
N LYS A 75 -5.18 -7.20 -4.62
CA LYS A 75 -6.56 -7.17 -4.12
C LYS A 75 -6.79 -6.10 -3.05
N TYR A 76 -5.88 -5.94 -2.09
CA TYR A 76 -6.04 -4.85 -1.11
C TYR A 76 -5.97 -3.48 -1.79
N TYR A 77 -5.11 -3.30 -2.78
CA TYR A 77 -5.02 -2.07 -3.56
C TYR A 77 -6.32 -1.77 -4.32
N ASP A 78 -6.93 -2.76 -4.97
CA ASP A 78 -8.22 -2.62 -5.66
C ASP A 78 -9.32 -2.16 -4.69
N ALA A 79 -9.41 -2.78 -3.51
CA ALA A 79 -10.40 -2.40 -2.49
C ALA A 79 -10.16 -0.97 -1.97
N ILE A 80 -8.91 -0.57 -1.75
CA ILE A 80 -8.55 0.80 -1.36
C ILE A 80 -8.92 1.79 -2.46
N ALA A 81 -8.68 1.46 -3.73
CA ALA A 81 -9.01 2.31 -4.86
C ALA A 81 -10.53 2.54 -4.96
N CYS A 82 -11.35 1.51 -4.77
CA CYS A 82 -12.81 1.62 -4.70
C CYS A 82 -13.24 2.62 -3.61
N LEU A 83 -12.75 2.45 -2.37
CA LEU A 83 -13.11 3.32 -1.26
C LEU A 83 -12.58 4.75 -1.42
N LYS A 84 -11.36 4.93 -1.94
CA LYS A 84 -10.81 6.26 -2.23
C LYS A 84 -11.63 6.98 -3.29
N ASN A 85 -12.10 6.28 -4.31
CA ASN A 85 -12.96 6.88 -5.33
C ASN A 85 -14.28 7.41 -4.73
N LEU A 86 -14.88 6.67 -3.78
CA LEU A 86 -16.03 7.14 -3.02
C LEU A 86 -15.66 8.34 -2.14
N GLN A 87 -14.56 8.24 -1.39
CA GLN A 87 -14.10 9.27 -0.46
C GLN A 87 -13.81 10.60 -1.16
N MET A 88 -13.33 10.59 -2.40
CA MET A 88 -13.07 11.79 -3.20
C MET A 88 -14.34 12.60 -3.55
N LYS A 89 -15.52 11.99 -3.41
CA LYS A 89 -16.82 12.66 -3.62
C LYS A 89 -17.32 13.35 -2.36
N GLU A 90 -16.74 13.00 -1.21
CA GLU A 90 -17.12 13.52 0.09
C GLU A 90 -16.26 14.73 0.48
N GLN A 91 -16.84 15.64 1.27
CA GLN A 91 -16.10 16.77 1.82
C GLN A 91 -15.04 16.27 2.82
N PRO A 92 -13.75 16.66 2.67
CA PRO A 92 -12.72 16.28 3.63
C PRO A 92 -13.10 16.66 5.08
N GLY A 93 -13.07 15.68 5.97
CA GLY A 93 -13.44 15.84 7.38
C GLY A 93 -14.93 15.73 7.68
N SER A 94 -15.80 15.51 6.69
CA SER A 94 -17.20 15.15 6.96
C SER A 94 -17.31 13.78 7.64
N PRO A 95 -18.41 13.48 8.35
CA PRO A 95 -18.63 12.16 8.94
C PRO A 95 -18.49 11.01 7.93
N ASP A 96 -19.04 11.16 6.72
CA ASP A 96 -18.98 10.15 5.66
C ASP A 96 -17.55 9.97 5.13
N TRP A 97 -16.80 11.07 4.97
CA TRP A 97 -15.39 11.02 4.58
C TRP A 97 -14.53 10.28 5.60
N ILE A 98 -14.75 10.55 6.90
CA ILE A 98 -14.04 9.90 8.01
C ILE A 98 -14.42 8.42 8.08
N GLN A 99 -15.70 8.08 7.88
CA GLN A 99 -16.15 6.69 7.87
C GLN A 99 -15.48 5.88 6.76
N LEU A 100 -15.37 6.43 5.55
CA LEU A 100 -14.63 5.81 4.45
C LEU A 100 -13.14 5.67 4.76
N ASP A 101 -12.51 6.68 5.39
CA ASP A 101 -11.11 6.63 5.81
C ASP A 101 -10.83 5.51 6.84
N GLN A 102 -11.76 5.33 7.78
CA GLN A 102 -11.71 4.25 8.76
C GLN A 102 -11.88 2.87 8.12
N GLN A 103 -12.64 2.75 7.03
CA GLN A 103 -12.74 1.51 6.24
C GLN A 103 -11.48 1.24 5.39
N ILE A 104 -10.84 2.30 4.87
CA ILE A 104 -9.58 2.18 4.11
C ILE A 104 -8.44 1.70 5.01
N THR A 105 -8.37 2.18 6.24
CA THR A 105 -7.27 1.91 7.19
C THR A 105 -6.92 0.42 7.35
N PRO A 106 -7.84 -0.51 7.67
CA PRO A 106 -7.52 -1.93 7.78
C PRO A 106 -7.03 -2.56 6.47
N LEU A 107 -7.57 -2.13 5.32
CA LEU A 107 -7.11 -2.59 4.00
C LEU A 107 -5.68 -2.12 3.74
N LEU A 108 -5.38 -0.86 4.06
CA LEU A 108 -4.06 -0.27 3.90
C LEU A 108 -3.04 -0.94 4.82
N LEU A 109 -3.41 -1.30 6.04
CA LEU A 109 -2.56 -2.08 6.95
C LEU A 109 -2.27 -3.50 6.44
N ASN A 110 -3.25 -4.13 5.79
CA ASN A 110 -3.06 -5.44 5.13
C ASN A 110 -2.16 -5.32 3.89
N TYR A 111 -2.32 -4.27 3.10
CA TYR A 111 -1.41 -3.94 2.00
C TYR A 111 0.03 -3.72 2.51
N CYS A 112 0.21 -2.92 3.56
CA CYS A 112 1.50 -2.70 4.21
C CYS A 112 2.11 -4.00 4.73
N GLN A 113 1.30 -4.95 5.19
CA GLN A 113 1.79 -6.28 5.57
C GLN A 113 2.40 -7.02 4.38
N CYS A 114 1.75 -6.96 3.22
CA CYS A 114 2.28 -7.57 2.00
C CYS A 114 3.61 -6.93 1.59
N LYS A 115 3.69 -5.59 1.66
CA LYS A 115 4.91 -4.84 1.35
C LYS A 115 6.06 -5.12 2.31
N LEU A 116 5.79 -5.31 3.60
CA LEU A 116 6.80 -5.79 4.56
C LEU A 116 7.37 -7.15 4.16
N VAL A 117 6.53 -8.09 3.70
CA VAL A 117 6.97 -9.43 3.25
C VAL A 117 7.76 -9.32 1.94
N ALA A 118 7.36 -8.43 1.04
CA ALA A 118 8.07 -8.13 -0.20
C ALA A 118 9.37 -7.31 -0.01
N GLN A 119 9.68 -6.89 1.23
CA GLN A 119 10.81 -6.02 1.57
C GLN A 119 10.76 -4.62 0.94
N GLU A 120 9.55 -4.14 0.61
CA GLU A 120 9.29 -2.82 0.04
C GLU A 120 8.98 -1.83 1.16
N TYR A 121 10.00 -1.47 1.93
CA TYR A 121 9.83 -0.78 3.22
C TYR A 121 9.37 0.68 3.13
N TYR A 122 9.77 1.42 2.10
CA TYR A 122 9.44 2.84 1.99
C TYR A 122 7.93 3.10 1.84
N GLU A 123 7.23 2.29 1.06
CA GLU A 123 5.76 2.36 0.97
C GLU A 123 5.10 2.12 2.33
N VAL A 124 5.64 1.20 3.14
CA VAL A 124 5.13 0.93 4.48
C VAL A 124 5.33 2.14 5.40
N LEU A 125 6.48 2.79 5.32
CA LEU A 125 6.77 4.00 6.10
C LEU A 125 5.81 5.13 5.77
N ASP A 126 5.58 5.40 4.48
CA ASP A 126 4.71 6.47 4.01
C ASP A 126 3.25 6.22 4.43
N HIS A 127 2.74 5.02 4.16
CA HIS A 127 1.36 4.68 4.47
C HIS A 127 1.09 4.62 5.97
N CYS A 128 1.97 3.99 6.76
CA CYS A 128 1.78 3.93 8.21
C CYS A 128 1.91 5.32 8.85
N SER A 129 2.82 6.17 8.37
CA SER A 129 2.92 7.55 8.87
C SER A 129 1.67 8.37 8.54
N SER A 130 1.11 8.21 7.34
CA SER A 130 -0.17 8.85 6.99
C SER A 130 -1.33 8.40 7.87
N ILE A 131 -1.40 7.10 8.24
CA ILE A 131 -2.39 6.59 9.19
C ILE A 131 -2.18 7.23 10.57
N LEU A 132 -0.94 7.22 11.08
CA LEU A 132 -0.61 7.69 12.42
C LEU A 132 -0.76 9.21 12.60
N ASN A 133 -0.66 9.99 11.51
CA ASN A 133 -0.98 11.42 11.53
C ASN A 133 -2.48 11.69 11.80
N LYS A 134 -3.36 10.71 11.55
CA LYS A 134 -4.81 10.81 11.73
C LYS A 134 -5.30 10.01 12.95
N TYR A 135 -4.71 8.85 13.19
CA TYR A 135 -5.10 7.86 14.19
C TYR A 135 -3.85 7.42 14.97
N ASP A 136 -3.49 8.19 15.99
CA ASP A 136 -2.29 8.02 16.80
C ASP A 136 -2.41 6.92 17.87
N ASP A 137 -3.55 6.22 17.90
CA ASP A 137 -3.82 5.05 18.74
C ASP A 137 -3.73 3.73 17.95
N ASN A 138 -3.34 3.78 16.67
CA ASN A 138 -3.29 2.60 15.81
C ASN A 138 -2.04 1.73 16.07
N VAL A 139 -2.18 0.79 16.99
CA VAL A 139 -1.14 -0.20 17.38
C VAL A 139 -0.52 -0.92 16.17
N LYS A 140 -1.36 -1.32 15.20
CA LYS A 140 -0.89 -2.07 14.02
C LYS A 140 -0.03 -1.20 13.10
N ALA A 141 -0.35 0.08 12.96
CA ALA A 141 0.43 1.02 12.16
C ALA A 141 1.80 1.26 12.79
N TYR A 142 1.88 1.53 14.10
CA TYR A 142 3.16 1.63 14.81
C TYR A 142 4.00 0.38 14.66
N PHE A 143 3.40 -0.81 14.88
CA PHE A 143 4.15 -2.05 14.79
C PHE A 143 4.72 -2.28 13.39
N LYS A 144 3.95 -2.02 12.32
CA LYS A 144 4.43 -2.17 10.93
C LYS A 144 5.48 -1.12 10.57
N ARG A 145 5.28 0.13 10.97
CA ARG A 145 6.25 1.21 10.73
C ARG A 145 7.57 0.96 11.47
N GLY A 146 7.51 0.51 12.72
CA GLY A 146 8.70 0.13 13.51
C GLY A 146 9.50 -0.99 12.85
N LYS A 147 8.82 -2.01 12.30
CA LYS A 147 9.48 -3.06 11.50
C LYS A 147 10.14 -2.53 10.23
N ALA A 148 9.48 -1.62 9.52
CA ALA A 148 10.05 -1.01 8.32
C ALA A 148 11.26 -0.13 8.66
N HIS A 149 11.19 0.71 9.69
CA HIS A 149 12.32 1.49 10.19
C HIS A 149 13.51 0.61 10.59
N ALA A 150 13.27 -0.48 11.31
CA ALA A 150 14.31 -1.44 11.68
C ALA A 150 14.97 -2.10 10.46
N ALA A 151 14.22 -2.31 9.37
CA ALA A 151 14.74 -2.89 8.14
C ALA A 151 15.61 -1.92 7.33
N VAL A 152 15.34 -0.61 7.41
CA VAL A 152 16.12 0.45 6.71
C VAL A 152 17.14 1.15 7.62
N TRP A 153 17.48 0.56 8.76
CA TRP A 153 18.47 1.05 9.73
C TRP A 153 18.12 2.34 10.48
N ASN A 154 16.84 2.76 10.45
CA ASN A 154 16.31 3.85 11.26
C ASN A 154 16.05 3.37 12.69
N THR A 155 17.13 3.13 13.43
CA THR A 155 17.10 2.41 14.71
C THR A 155 16.31 3.15 15.79
N GLN A 156 16.49 4.47 15.88
CA GLN A 156 15.84 5.29 16.91
C GLN A 156 14.32 5.34 16.70
N GLU A 157 13.91 5.53 15.46
CA GLU A 157 12.51 5.56 15.05
C GLU A 157 11.84 4.20 15.25
N ALA A 158 12.55 3.10 14.93
CA ALA A 158 12.06 1.75 15.20
C ALA A 158 11.81 1.52 16.70
N GLN A 159 12.75 1.91 17.56
CA GLN A 159 12.61 1.80 19.01
C GLN A 159 11.46 2.64 19.55
N ALA A 160 11.30 3.87 19.04
CA ALA A 160 10.20 4.75 19.43
C ALA A 160 8.83 4.17 19.04
N ASP A 161 8.69 3.64 17.82
CA ASP A 161 7.47 2.99 17.36
C ASP A 161 7.14 1.75 18.21
N PHE A 162 8.14 0.92 18.51
CA PHE A 162 7.95 -0.25 19.37
C PHE A 162 7.60 0.11 20.82
N ALA A 163 8.17 1.19 21.37
CA ALA A 163 7.79 1.69 22.68
C ALA A 163 6.32 2.14 22.69
N LYS A 164 5.87 2.82 21.63
CA LYS A 164 4.46 3.23 21.51
C LYS A 164 3.50 2.05 21.37
N VAL A 165 3.91 0.98 20.68
CA VAL A 165 3.14 -0.28 20.66
C VAL A 165 2.92 -0.82 22.08
N LEU A 166 3.96 -0.82 22.93
CA LEU A 166 3.85 -1.33 24.30
C LEU A 166 3.07 -0.43 25.25
N GLU A 167 3.08 0.88 24.99
CA GLU A 167 2.24 1.85 25.70
C GLU A 167 0.76 1.60 25.42
N LEU A 168 0.41 1.37 24.14
CA LEU A 168 -0.98 1.18 23.71
C LEU A 168 -1.51 -0.25 23.93
N ASP A 169 -0.66 -1.27 23.74
CA ASP A 169 -1.01 -2.68 23.92
C ASP A 169 0.14 -3.47 24.58
N PRO A 170 0.16 -3.50 25.93
CA PRO A 170 1.15 -4.26 26.68
C PRO A 170 1.16 -5.78 26.40
N SER A 171 0.08 -6.35 25.84
CA SER A 171 0.02 -7.79 25.54
C SER A 171 1.03 -8.20 24.45
N LEU A 172 1.48 -7.24 23.64
CA LEU A 172 2.47 -7.44 22.58
C LEU A 172 3.92 -7.44 23.08
N ALA A 173 4.16 -7.32 24.40
CA ALA A 173 5.50 -7.30 25.01
C ALA A 173 6.45 -8.38 24.49
N HIS A 174 5.98 -9.62 24.39
CA HIS A 174 6.81 -10.72 23.90
C HIS A 174 7.20 -10.55 22.42
N THR A 175 6.24 -10.15 21.58
CA THR A 175 6.44 -9.93 20.15
C THR A 175 7.41 -8.78 19.90
N VAL A 176 7.23 -7.66 20.59
CA VAL A 176 8.10 -6.48 20.47
C VAL A 176 9.51 -6.78 20.97
N SER A 177 9.64 -7.48 22.10
CA SER A 177 10.96 -7.88 22.64
C SER A 177 11.76 -8.70 21.64
N ARG A 178 11.11 -9.56 20.86
CA ARG A 178 11.78 -10.35 19.81
C ARG A 178 12.30 -9.47 18.67
N GLU A 179 11.51 -8.49 18.22
CA GLU A 179 11.91 -7.56 17.16
C GLU A 179 13.08 -6.66 17.63
N LEU A 180 13.01 -6.15 18.86
CA LEU A 180 14.09 -5.34 19.46
C LEU A 180 15.40 -6.11 19.61
N ARG A 181 15.36 -7.36 20.11
CA ARG A 181 16.56 -8.21 20.20
C ARG A 181 17.17 -8.48 18.83
N ALA A 182 16.34 -8.68 17.80
CA ALA A 182 16.83 -8.88 16.44
C ALA A 182 17.53 -7.63 15.90
N LEU A 183 16.97 -6.45 16.17
CA LEU A 183 17.58 -5.15 15.82
C LEU A 183 18.92 -4.94 16.54
N GLU A 184 18.97 -5.14 17.86
CA GLU A 184 20.19 -5.04 18.67
C GLU A 184 21.31 -5.96 18.17
N THR A 185 20.95 -7.20 17.80
CA THR A 185 21.91 -8.17 17.26
C THR A 185 22.52 -7.68 15.94
N ARG A 186 21.71 -7.13 15.03
CA ARG A 186 22.19 -6.57 13.75
C ARG A 186 23.09 -5.36 13.96
N ILE A 187 22.74 -4.47 14.89
CA ILE A 187 23.56 -3.29 15.23
C ILE A 187 24.93 -3.74 15.75
N ARG A 188 24.96 -4.70 16.68
CA ARG A 188 26.20 -5.21 17.24
C ARG A 188 27.11 -5.84 16.18
N GLN A 189 26.53 -6.64 15.27
CA GLN A 189 27.28 -7.23 14.15
C GLN A 189 27.89 -6.14 13.26
N LYS A 190 27.11 -5.11 12.93
CA LYS A 190 27.58 -3.98 12.13
C LYS A 190 28.71 -3.22 12.79
N ASP A 191 28.60 -2.95 14.09
CA ASP A 191 29.65 -2.29 14.87
C ASP A 191 30.94 -3.11 14.93
N GLU A 192 30.84 -4.43 15.05
CA GLU A 192 31.98 -5.35 15.06
C GLU A 192 32.69 -5.39 13.69
N GLU A 193 31.92 -5.42 12.60
CA GLU A 193 32.43 -5.33 11.22
C GLU A 193 33.14 -4.00 10.97
N ASP A 194 32.53 -2.88 11.36
CA ASP A 194 33.10 -1.56 11.16
C ASP A 194 34.40 -1.40 11.98
N LYS A 195 34.42 -1.86 13.24
CA LYS A 195 35.65 -1.91 14.07
C LYS A 195 36.76 -2.73 13.40
N ALA A 196 36.43 -3.88 12.82
CA ALA A 196 37.40 -4.71 12.11
C ALA A 196 37.96 -4.00 10.87
N ARG A 197 37.09 -3.35 10.09
CA ARG A 197 37.48 -2.56 8.91
C ARG A 197 38.40 -1.40 9.28
N PHE A 198 38.10 -0.65 10.34
CA PHE A 198 38.94 0.47 10.78
C PHE A 198 40.32 0.01 11.25
N ARG A 199 40.44 -1.12 11.96
CA ARG A 199 41.76 -1.66 12.34
C ARG A 199 42.65 -1.95 11.13
N GLY A 200 42.08 -2.45 10.03
CA GLY A 200 42.82 -2.71 8.80
C GLY A 200 43.34 -1.45 8.10
N ILE A 201 42.67 -0.31 8.26
CA ILE A 201 43.04 0.97 7.61
C ILE A 201 44.25 1.63 8.30
N PHE A 202 44.40 1.48 9.61
CA PHE A 202 45.50 2.10 10.39
C PHE A 202 46.74 1.19 10.56
N SER A 203 46.80 0.07 9.82
CA SER A 203 47.90 -0.91 9.89
C SER A 203 48.95 -0.74 8.78
N HIS A 204 48.97 0.40 8.08
CA HIS A 204 49.96 0.82 7.08
C HIS A 204 50.55 2.18 7.45
#